data_AF-B8CVF5-F1
#
_entry.id   AF-B8CVF5-F1
#
_cell.length_a   1.000
_cell.length_b   1.000
_cell.length_c   1.000
_cell.angle_alpha   90.00
_cell.angle_beta   90.00
_cell.angle_gamma   90.00
#
_symmetry.space_group_name_H-M   'P 1'
#
loop_
_entity.id
_entity.type
_entity.pdbx_description
1 polymer ?
#
loop_
_entity_poly.entity_id
_entity_poly.type
_entity_poly.pdbx_seq_one_letter_code
_entity_poly.pdbx_strand_id
1 'polypeptide(L)' 'MDSIISMDELTEFHEPLEVRLERYKACLYEFEKLKYTDTYIVQIREDIAKLERLIAQQY' A
#
# COMPACT_ATOMS: atom_id res chain seq x y z
N MET A 1 21.84 11.60 12.94
CA MET A 1 20.70 12.38 12.39
C MET A 1 20.00 11.40 11.47
N ASP A 2 18.90 10.84 11.96
CA ASP A 2 18.15 9.78 11.30
C ASP A 2 17.69 10.25 9.93
N SER A 3 18.32 9.74 8.89
CA SER A 3 17.82 9.85 7.52
C SER A 3 16.54 9.03 7.47
N ILE A 4 15.41 9.69 7.74
CA ILE A 4 14.09 9.20 7.34
C ILE A 4 14.18 9.13 5.82
N ILE A 5 14.41 7.92 5.31
CA ILE A 5 14.36 7.62 3.88
C ILE A 5 13.01 8.12 3.41
N SER A 6 13.02 9.24 2.68
CA SER A 6 11.83 9.76 2.03
C SER A 6 11.36 8.64 1.10
N MET A 7 10.21 8.05 1.38
CA MET A 7 9.69 6.94 0.57
C MET A 7 9.51 7.34 -0.92
N ASP A 8 9.49 8.64 -1.19
CA ASP A 8 9.51 9.23 -2.53
C ASP A 8 10.83 8.99 -3.30
N GLU A 9 12.00 8.89 -2.64
CA GLU A 9 13.29 8.71 -3.34
C GLU A 9 13.58 7.25 -3.76
N LEU A 10 12.72 6.28 -3.41
CA LEU A 10 12.83 4.90 -3.89
C LEU A 10 12.00 4.61 -5.15
N THR A 11 11.32 5.62 -5.71
CA THR A 11 10.34 5.46 -6.80
C THR A 11 10.86 5.92 -8.17
N GLU A 12 12.12 5.64 -8.48
CA GLU A 12 12.66 5.88 -9.82
C GLU A 12 12.13 4.88 -10.88
N PHE A 13 11.23 3.97 -10.51
CA PHE A 13 10.56 3.08 -11.45
C PHE A 13 9.06 3.07 -11.19
N HIS A 14 8.31 3.36 -12.26
CA HIS A 14 6.88 3.09 -12.44
C HIS A 14 6.54 1.65 -12.00
N GLU A 15 6.36 1.42 -10.70
CA GLU A 15 5.87 0.13 -10.20
C GLU A 15 4.42 -0.05 -10.71
N PRO A 16 4.09 -1.15 -11.40
CA PRO A 16 2.73 -1.41 -11.85
C PRO A 16 1.74 -1.33 -10.69
N LEU A 17 0.53 -0.85 -10.96
CA LEU A 17 -0.49 -0.67 -9.94
C LEU A 17 -0.78 -1.98 -9.20
N GLU A 18 -0.66 -3.10 -9.90
CA GLU A 18 -0.81 -4.46 -9.41
C GLU A 18 0.26 -4.80 -8.37
N VAL A 19 1.52 -4.47 -8.63
CA VAL A 19 2.64 -4.76 -7.70
C VAL A 19 2.50 -3.91 -6.44
N ARG A 20 2.10 -2.65 -6.59
CA ARG A 20 1.80 -1.77 -5.46
C ARG A 20 0.62 -2.32 -4.64
N LEU A 21 -0.42 -2.82 -5.30
CA LEU A 21 -1.58 -3.44 -4.65
C LEU A 21 -1.19 -4.70 -3.86
N GLU A 22 -0.36 -5.57 -4.43
CA GLU A 22 0.13 -6.77 -3.75
C GLU A 22 0.91 -6.42 -2.48
N ARG A 23 1.80 -5.43 -2.54
CA ARG A 23 2.54 -4.95 -1.36
C ARG A 23 1.61 -4.45 -0.26
N TYR A 24 0.59 -3.67 -0.62
CA TYR A 24 -0.38 -3.15 0.35
C TYR A 24 -1.22 -4.27 0.97
N LYS A 25 -1.65 -5.26 0.18
CA LYS A 25 -2.35 -6.44 0.69
C LYS A 25 -1.49 -7.28 1.64
N ALA A 26 -0.21 -7.49 1.31
CA ALA A 26 0.72 -8.19 2.19
C ALA A 26 0.92 -7.44 3.52
N CYS A 27 1.04 -6.11 3.46
CA CYS A 27 1.15 -5.26 4.64
C CYS A 27 -0.10 -5.37 5.53
N LEU A 28 -1.29 -5.28 4.93
CA LEU A 28 -2.56 -5.44 5.63
C LEU A 28 -2.67 -6.80 6.32
N TYR A 29 -2.28 -7.88 5.64
CA TYR A 29 -2.34 -9.23 6.19
C TYR A 29 -1.51 -9.40 7.46
N GLU A 30 -0.29 -8.86 7.49
CA GLU A 30 0.56 -8.91 8.68
C GLU A 30 -0.05 -8.08 9.83
N PHE A 31 -0.64 -6.92 9.54
CA PHE A 31 -1.33 -6.12 10.56
C PHE A 31 -2.58 -6.80 11.11
N GLU A 32 -3.37 -7.46 10.25
CA GLU A 32 -4.56 -8.23 10.66
C GLU A 32 -4.18 -9.41 11.55
N LYS A 33 -3.08 -10.10 11.23
CA LYS A 33 -2.55 -11.20 12.06
C LYS A 33 -2.17 -10.73 13.47
N LEU A 34 -1.65 -9.50 13.58
CA LEU A 34 -1.30 -8.87 14.85
C LEU A 34 -2.52 -8.26 15.57
N LYS A 35 -3.72 -8.36 14.99
CA LYS A 35 -4.99 -7.78 15.50
C LYS A 35 -4.90 -6.28 15.78
N TYR A 36 -4.06 -5.57 15.03
CA TYR A 36 -4.05 -4.12 15.11
C TYR A 36 -5.37 -3.60 14.53
N THR A 37 -5.97 -2.64 15.24
CA THR A 37 -7.24 -1.99 14.86
C THR A 37 -7.04 -0.49 14.80
N ASP A 38 -5.86 -0.08 14.32
CA ASP A 38 -5.49 1.32 14.19
C ASP A 38 -6.20 1.97 12.99
N THR A 39 -6.41 3.28 13.07
CA THR A 39 -6.89 4.12 11.98
C THR A 39 -6.01 3.96 10.73
N TYR A 40 -4.72 3.71 10.93
CA TYR A 40 -3.78 3.46 9.84
C TYR A 40 -4.16 2.24 8.97
N ILE A 41 -4.74 1.20 9.57
CA ILE A 41 -5.17 0.00 8.85
C ILE A 41 -6.40 0.28 8.01
N VAL A 42 -7.29 1.14 8.50
CA VAL A 42 -8.44 1.63 7.73
C VAL A 42 -7.95 2.36 6.48
N GLN A 43 -6.93 3.22 6.61
CA GLN A 43 -6.34 3.92 5.46
C GLN A 43 -5.72 2.96 4.44
N ILE A 44 -4.97 1.94 4.88
CA ILE A 44 -4.42 0.91 3.99
C ILE A 44 -5.53 0.21 3.20
N ARG A 45 -6.65 -0.14 3.86
CA ARG A 45 -7.79 -0.79 3.20
C ARG A 45 -8.45 0.12 2.16
N GLU A 46 -8.61 1.40 2.46
CA GLU A 46 -9.14 2.37 1.51
C GLU A 46 -8.22 2.53 0.28
N ASP A 47 -6.91 2.55 0.50
CA ASP A 47 -5.94 2.69 -0.59
C ASP A 47 -5.88 1.43 -1.46
N ILE A 48 -5.97 0.23 -0.86
CA ILE A 48 -6.17 -1.03 -1.60
C ILE A 48 -7.41 -0.92 -2.49
N ALA A 49 -8.54 -0.46 -1.96
CA ALA A 49 -9.79 -0.35 -2.73
C ALA A 49 -9.69 0.67 -3.87
N LYS A 50 -8.97 1.79 -3.67
CA LYS A 50 -8.69 2.76 -4.74
C LYS A 50 -7.81 2.14 -5.82
N LEU A 51 -6.74 1.43 -5.45
CA LEU A 51 -5.84 0.76 -6.39
C LEU A 51 -6.58 -0.29 -7.22
N GLU A 52 -7.43 -1.10 -6.60
CA GLU A 52 -8.27 -2.07 -7.31
C GLU A 52 -9.20 -1.41 -8.33
N ARG A 53 -9.82 -0.27 -7.98
CA ARG A 53 -10.65 0.50 -8.92
C ARG A 53 -9.84 1.05 -10.09
N LEU A 54 -8.63 1.57 -9.82
CA LEU A 54 -7.76 2.11 -10.87
C LEU A 54 -7.32 1.02 -11.85
N ILE A 55 -6.96 -0.18 -11.35
CA ILE A 55 -6.63 -1.34 -12.17
C ILE A 55 -7.85 -1.79 -12.99
N ALA A 56 -9.02 -1.86 -12.36
CA ALA A 56 -10.27 -2.23 -13.04
C ALA A 56 -10.72 -1.22 -14.11
N GLN A 57 -10.25 0.03 -14.05
CA GLN A 57 -10.52 1.07 -15.06
C GLN A 57 -9.49 1.06 -16.22
N GLN A 58 -8.35 0.39 -16.05
CA GLN A 58 -7.32 0.26 -17.10
C GLN A 58 -7.61 -0.87 -18.10
N TYR A 59 -8.54 -1.78 -17.77
CA TYR A 59 -9.01 -2.89 -18.61
C TYR A 59 -10.45 -2.65 -19.09
#